data_AF-A0A952HKH8-F1
#
_entry.id   AF-A0A952HKH8-F1
#
_cell.length_a   1.000
_cell.length_b   1.000
_cell.length_c   1.000
_cell.angle_alpha   90.00
_cell.angle_beta   90.00
_cell.angle_gamma   90.00
#
_symmetry.space_group_name_H-M   'P 1'
#
loop_
_entity.id
_entity.type
_entity.pdbx_description
1 polymer ?
#
loop_
_entity_poly.entity_id
_entity_poly.type
_entity_poly.pdbx_seq_one_letter_code
_entity_poly.pdbx_strand_id
1 'polypeptide(L)'
;LFIITPFRDIKEHIEKEFKKSSSKLENALVNKSLGKFIGTIHTFQGKEAKIVIIVLGGKGERSINWVASKPNMLNVALTRAKEYCFIIGDRSIWGKKRNFKEAAKYMKHIESKKLWDSNSFNASH
;
A
#
# COMPACT_ATOMS: atom_id res chain seq x y z
N LEU A 1 4.87 -4.53 -9.93
CA LEU A 1 4.56 -3.85 -8.66
C LEU A 1 3.19 -3.22 -8.80
N PHE A 2 2.29 -3.38 -7.84
CA PHE A 2 1.11 -2.53 -7.68
C PHE A 2 1.13 -1.86 -6.31
N ILE A 3 0.75 -0.60 -6.26
CA ILE A 3 0.48 0.18 -5.06
C ILE A 3 -1.03 0.46 -5.07
N ILE A 4 -1.76 -0.15 -4.16
CA ILE A 4 -3.22 -0.12 -4.11
C ILE A 4 -3.65 0.66 -2.87
N THR A 5 -4.53 1.64 -3.05
CA THR A 5 -5.15 2.36 -1.95
C THR A 5 -6.67 2.47 -2.13
N PRO A 6 -7.47 2.34 -1.05
CA PRO A 6 -8.90 2.63 -1.10
C PRO A 6 -9.22 4.10 -1.37
N PHE A 7 -8.28 5.00 -1.12
CA PHE A 7 -8.54 6.43 -1.01
C PHE A 7 -7.85 7.21 -2.12
N ARG A 8 -8.62 8.07 -2.81
CA ARG A 8 -8.14 8.85 -3.95
C ARG A 8 -7.12 9.92 -3.55
N ASP A 9 -7.32 10.58 -2.40
CA ASP A 9 -6.38 11.55 -1.84
C ASP A 9 -5.02 10.91 -1.52
N ILE A 10 -5.02 9.68 -0.99
CA ILE A 10 -3.79 8.90 -0.78
C ILE A 10 -3.13 8.54 -2.11
N LYS A 11 -3.91 8.14 -3.13
CA LYS A 11 -3.38 7.85 -4.49
C LYS A 11 -2.67 9.07 -5.05
N GLU A 12 -3.34 10.23 -5.04
CA GLU A 12 -2.82 11.50 -5.55
C GLU A 12 -1.58 11.95 -4.80
N HIS A 13 -1.57 11.78 -3.47
CA HIS A 13 -0.41 12.11 -2.64
C HIS A 13 0.79 11.22 -2.99
N ILE A 14 0.61 9.90 -3.11
CA ILE A 14 1.68 8.98 -3.52
C ILE A 14 2.20 9.39 -4.90
N GLU A 15 1.33 9.59 -5.88
CA GLU A 15 1.75 10.00 -7.24
C GLU A 15 2.52 11.34 -7.24
N LYS A 16 2.14 12.28 -6.35
CA LYS A 16 2.85 13.55 -6.19
C LYS A 16 4.24 13.37 -5.59
N GLU A 17 4.40 12.55 -4.56
CA GLU A 17 5.71 12.29 -3.93
C GLU A 17 6.65 11.54 -4.89
N PHE A 18 6.14 10.57 -5.65
CA PHE A 18 6.92 9.87 -6.67
C PHE A 18 7.43 10.81 -7.78
N LYS A 19 6.69 11.88 -8.12
CA LYS A 19 7.12 12.87 -9.12
C LYS A 19 8.20 13.84 -8.61
N LYS A 20 8.32 14.02 -7.30
CA LYS A 20 9.28 14.94 -6.68
C LYS A 20 10.65 14.31 -6.46
N SER A 21 10.72 12.99 -6.40
CA SER A 21 11.93 12.27 -5.99
C SER A 21 12.65 11.64 -7.18
N SER A 22 13.99 11.79 -7.23
CA SER A 22 14.84 11.49 -8.39
C SER A 22 15.53 10.11 -8.34
N SER A 23 15.02 9.14 -7.58
CA SER A 23 15.66 7.82 -7.50
C SER A 23 15.45 6.98 -8.78
N LYS A 24 16.31 5.97 -9.01
CA LYS A 24 16.20 5.06 -10.18
C LYS A 24 14.85 4.34 -10.25
N LEU A 25 14.30 3.89 -9.12
CA LEU A 25 12.99 3.22 -9.08
C LEU A 25 11.86 4.21 -9.39
N GLU A 26 11.92 5.41 -8.81
CA GLU A 26 10.94 6.47 -9.06
C GLU A 26 10.98 6.92 -10.51
N ASN A 27 12.16 7.15 -11.08
CA ASN A 27 12.33 7.46 -12.49
C ASN A 27 11.75 6.36 -13.38
N ALA A 28 11.98 5.08 -13.07
CA ALA A 28 11.40 3.97 -13.83
C ALA A 28 9.86 3.90 -13.72
N LEU A 29 9.30 4.31 -12.58
CA LEU A 29 7.86 4.35 -12.34
C LEU A 29 7.20 5.60 -12.94
N VAL A 30 7.88 6.75 -12.93
CA VAL A 30 7.44 8.05 -13.46
C VAL A 30 7.56 8.11 -14.99
N ASN A 31 8.62 7.54 -15.56
CA ASN A 31 8.80 7.43 -17.02
C ASN A 31 7.78 6.46 -17.65
N LYS A 32 7.10 5.67 -16.83
CA LYS A 32 5.88 4.95 -17.21
C LYS A 32 4.68 5.69 -16.63
N SER A 33 3.50 5.56 -17.23
CA SER A 33 2.29 6.17 -16.63
C SER A 33 2.07 5.61 -15.22
N LEU A 34 2.20 6.43 -14.17
CA LEU A 34 2.06 6.03 -12.75
C LEU A 34 0.75 5.28 -12.50
N GLY A 35 -0.33 5.60 -13.23
CA GLY A 35 -1.61 4.89 -13.16
C GLY A 35 -1.55 3.41 -13.54
N LYS A 36 -0.45 2.93 -14.14
CA LYS A 36 -0.18 1.49 -14.38
C LYS A 36 0.32 0.76 -13.12
N PHE A 37 0.77 1.49 -12.11
CA PHE A 37 1.36 0.94 -10.88
C PHE A 37 0.62 1.40 -9.63
N ILE A 38 0.08 2.62 -9.60
CA ILE A 38 -0.60 3.22 -8.46
C ILE A 38 -2.08 3.40 -8.78
N GLY A 39 -2.96 2.87 -7.93
CA GLY A 39 -4.38 2.90 -8.22
C GLY A 39 -5.27 2.46 -7.08
N THR A 40 -6.56 2.46 -7.35
CA THR A 40 -7.54 1.84 -6.46
C THR A 40 -7.70 0.38 -6.82
N ILE A 41 -8.48 -0.36 -6.02
CA ILE A 41 -8.81 -1.76 -6.30
C ILE A 41 -9.36 -1.99 -7.73
N HIS A 42 -10.15 -1.04 -8.24
CA HIS A 42 -10.76 -1.13 -9.56
C HIS A 42 -9.75 -0.92 -10.69
N THR A 43 -8.65 -0.22 -10.43
CA THR A 43 -7.60 0.06 -11.43
C THR A 43 -6.89 -1.22 -11.90
N PHE A 44 -6.88 -2.26 -11.07
CA PHE A 44 -6.12 -3.50 -11.29
C PHE A 44 -7.00 -4.74 -11.46
N GLN A 45 -8.28 -4.57 -11.76
CA GLN A 45 -9.17 -5.72 -12.01
C GLN A 45 -8.65 -6.56 -13.18
N GLY A 46 -8.54 -7.88 -12.98
CA GLY A 46 -8.01 -8.82 -13.98
C GLY A 46 -6.48 -8.73 -14.22
N LYS A 47 -5.75 -7.90 -13.47
CA LYS A 47 -4.29 -7.78 -13.57
C LYS A 47 -3.62 -8.30 -12.31
N GLU A 48 -2.41 -8.82 -12.45
CA GLU A 48 -1.59 -9.32 -11.33
C GLU A 48 -0.18 -8.73 -11.38
N ALA A 49 0.49 -8.69 -10.23
CA ALA A 49 1.87 -8.24 -10.11
C ALA A 49 2.66 -9.15 -9.18
N LYS A 50 3.97 -9.29 -9.42
CA LYS A 50 4.89 -9.97 -8.50
C LYS A 50 4.77 -9.44 -7.06
N ILE A 51 4.72 -8.13 -6.92
CA ILE A 51 4.64 -7.44 -5.62
C ILE A 51 3.41 -6.53 -5.59
N VAL A 52 2.63 -6.62 -4.51
CA VAL A 52 1.53 -5.69 -4.19
C VAL A 52 1.80 -5.01 -2.86
N ILE A 53 1.61 -3.70 -2.82
CA ILE A 53 1.68 -2.87 -1.61
C ILE A 53 0.31 -2.22 -1.42
N ILE A 54 -0.35 -2.52 -0.30
CA ILE A 54 -1.64 -1.93 0.06
C ILE A 54 -1.37 -0.78 1.02
N VAL A 55 -1.73 0.45 0.63
CA VAL A 55 -1.60 1.63 1.47
C VAL A 55 -2.99 2.03 1.97
N LEU A 56 -3.26 1.77 3.24
CA LEU A 56 -4.62 1.86 3.78
C LEU A 56 -5.04 3.29 4.12
N GLY A 57 -4.18 4.15 4.65
CA GLY A 57 -4.54 5.54 5.02
C GLY A 57 -5.80 5.64 5.89
N GLY A 58 -6.61 6.67 5.63
CA GLY A 58 -7.93 6.89 6.24
C GLY A 58 -7.91 7.87 7.42
N LYS A 59 -8.84 8.84 7.40
CA LYS A 59 -9.09 9.77 8.52
C LYS A 59 -10.47 9.46 9.11
N GLY A 60 -10.49 9.10 10.39
CA GLY A 60 -11.72 8.88 11.16
C GLY A 60 -12.41 7.54 10.93
N GLU A 61 -13.16 7.10 11.93
CA GLU A 61 -13.72 5.75 12.01
C GLU A 61 -14.68 5.40 10.85
N ARG A 62 -15.46 6.38 10.36
CA ARG A 62 -16.41 6.16 9.27
C ARG A 62 -15.74 5.71 7.97
N SER A 63 -14.64 6.36 7.59
CA SER A 63 -13.92 6.03 6.34
C SER A 63 -13.25 4.66 6.43
N ILE A 64 -12.65 4.35 7.59
CA ILE A 64 -12.04 3.05 7.88
C ILE A 64 -13.08 1.93 7.87
N ASN A 65 -14.24 2.15 8.51
CA ASN A 65 -15.33 1.17 8.54
C ASN A 65 -15.88 0.91 7.14
N TRP A 66 -16.01 1.94 6.30
CA TRP A 66 -16.43 1.77 4.91
C TRP A 66 -15.45 0.91 4.09
N VAL A 67 -14.15 1.11 4.27
CA VAL A 67 -13.14 0.26 3.61
C VAL A 67 -13.22 -1.18 4.14
N ALA A 68 -13.37 -1.35 5.45
CA ALA A 68 -13.43 -2.66 6.09
C ALA A 68 -14.73 -3.43 5.78
N SER A 69 -15.82 -2.73 5.44
CA SER A 69 -17.13 -3.33 5.15
C SER A 69 -17.33 -3.73 3.70
N LYS A 70 -16.57 -3.14 2.76
CA LYS A 70 -16.64 -3.51 1.33
C LYS A 70 -16.32 -5.00 1.12
N PRO A 71 -16.97 -5.67 0.14
CA PRO A 71 -16.63 -7.03 -0.28
C PRO A 71 -15.13 -7.15 -0.56
N ASN A 72 -14.48 -7.68 0.47
CA ASN A 72 -13.08 -8.01 0.66
C ASN A 72 -12.06 -7.27 -0.23
N MET A 73 -11.95 -5.95 -0.04
CA MET A 73 -10.89 -5.14 -0.68
C MET A 73 -9.50 -5.74 -0.44
N LEU A 74 -9.30 -6.23 0.78
CA LEU A 74 -8.09 -6.92 1.18
C LEU A 74 -7.88 -8.20 0.34
N ASN A 75 -8.89 -9.06 0.18
CA ASN A 75 -8.72 -10.26 -0.66
C ASN A 75 -8.44 -9.93 -2.12
N VAL A 76 -9.10 -8.92 -2.69
CA VAL A 76 -8.83 -8.56 -4.09
C VAL A 76 -7.38 -8.11 -4.23
N ALA A 77 -6.90 -7.26 -3.32
CA ALA A 77 -5.52 -6.80 -3.34
C ALA A 77 -4.52 -7.95 -3.06
N LEU A 78 -4.82 -8.85 -2.11
CA LEU A 78 -4.01 -10.04 -1.82
C LEU A 78 -3.91 -10.97 -3.04
N THR A 79 -5.04 -11.26 -3.71
CA THR A 79 -5.07 -12.12 -4.91
C THR A 79 -4.41 -11.49 -6.13
N ARG A 80 -4.06 -10.19 -6.10
CA ARG A 80 -3.24 -9.58 -7.16
C ARG A 80 -1.75 -9.87 -7.02
N ALA A 81 -1.29 -10.32 -5.85
CA ALA A 81 0.12 -10.58 -5.58
C ALA A 81 0.49 -11.99 -6.03
N LYS A 82 1.53 -12.13 -6.86
CA LYS A 82 2.09 -13.44 -7.23
C LYS A 82 3.17 -13.92 -6.28
N GLU A 83 3.91 -13.02 -5.63
CA GLU A 83 5.05 -13.37 -4.76
C GLU A 83 4.95 -12.69 -3.39
N TYR A 84 4.85 -11.35 -3.34
CA TYR A 84 4.87 -10.61 -2.08
C TYR A 84 3.69 -9.64 -1.95
N CYS A 85 3.11 -9.58 -0.75
CA CYS A 85 2.10 -8.59 -0.38
C CYS A 85 2.52 -7.85 0.89
N PHE A 86 2.47 -6.52 0.85
CA PHE A 86 2.71 -5.64 1.99
C PHE A 86 1.47 -4.83 2.31
N ILE A 87 1.24 -4.55 3.60
CA ILE A 87 0.18 -3.67 4.07
C ILE A 87 0.83 -2.56 4.88
N ILE A 88 0.58 -1.31 4.48
CA ILE A 88 1.05 -0.11 5.15
C ILE A 88 -0.17 0.62 5.73
N GLY A 89 -0.21 0.74 7.05
CA GLY A 89 -1.29 1.41 7.78
C GLY A 89 -1.11 1.31 9.28
N ASP A 90 -1.90 2.10 10.02
CA ASP A 90 -1.90 2.07 11.48
C ASP A 90 -2.51 0.74 11.99
N ARG A 91 -1.64 -0.12 12.54
CA ARG A 91 -2.05 -1.43 13.06
C ARG A 91 -3.02 -1.34 14.24
N SER A 92 -2.94 -0.29 15.06
CA SER A 92 -3.83 -0.09 16.21
C SER A 92 -5.27 0.21 15.79
N ILE A 93 -5.44 0.74 14.57
CA ILE A 93 -6.73 1.06 13.96
C ILE A 93 -7.21 -0.12 13.10
N TRP A 94 -6.40 -0.51 12.10
CA TRP A 94 -6.79 -1.51 11.11
C TRP A 94 -6.81 -2.92 11.67
N GLY A 95 -5.90 -3.26 12.59
CA GLY A 95 -5.86 -4.59 13.22
C GLY A 95 -7.09 -4.93 14.06
N LYS A 96 -7.95 -3.94 14.37
CA LYS A 96 -9.23 -4.15 15.07
C LYS A 96 -10.39 -4.47 14.12
N LYS A 97 -10.22 -4.27 12.80
CA LYS A 97 -11.28 -4.50 11.80
C LYS A 97 -11.23 -5.94 11.30
N ARG A 98 -12.39 -6.62 11.22
CA ARG A 98 -12.50 -8.09 11.03
C ARG A 98 -11.52 -8.69 10.02
N ASN A 99 -11.52 -8.22 8.77
CA ASN A 99 -10.69 -8.80 7.71
C ASN A 99 -9.20 -8.48 7.89
N PHE A 100 -8.87 -7.33 8.48
CA PHE A 100 -7.50 -6.90 8.74
C PHE A 100 -6.91 -7.51 10.01
N LYS A 101 -7.76 -7.90 10.98
CA LYS A 101 -7.36 -8.65 12.17
C LYS A 101 -6.71 -9.98 11.78
N GLU A 102 -7.29 -10.69 10.81
CA GLU A 102 -6.75 -11.97 10.35
C GLU A 102 -5.43 -11.79 9.60
N ALA A 103 -5.33 -10.79 8.71
CA ALA A 103 -4.04 -10.46 8.08
C ALA A 103 -2.98 -10.05 9.11
N ALA A 104 -3.34 -9.26 10.12
CA ALA A 104 -2.42 -8.85 11.19
C ALA A 104 -1.94 -10.01 12.08
N LYS A 105 -2.63 -11.16 12.06
CA LYS A 105 -2.24 -12.39 12.76
C LYS A 105 -1.16 -13.16 12.00
N TYR A 106 -1.26 -13.25 10.67
CA TYR A 106 -0.33 -14.05 9.85
C TYR A 106 0.81 -13.25 9.22
N MET A 107 0.64 -11.93 9.04
CA MET A 107 1.68 -11.11 8.44
C MET A 107 2.71 -10.69 9.48
N LYS A 108 4.00 -10.79 9.10
CA LYS A 108 5.10 -10.24 9.90
C LYS A 108 4.88 -8.74 10.11
N HIS A 109 4.80 -8.33 11.36
CA HIS A 109 4.75 -6.93 11.71
C HIS A 109 6.16 -6.32 11.70
N ILE A 110 6.28 -5.17 11.04
CA ILE A 110 7.51 -4.39 11.01
C ILE A 110 7.14 -2.96 11.43
N GLU A 111 7.77 -2.47 12.48
CA GLU A 111 7.61 -1.08 12.92
C GLU A 111 8.31 -0.14 11.95
N SER A 112 7.65 0.96 11.59
CA SER A 112 8.19 1.97 10.67
C SER A 112 9.53 2.54 11.15
N LYS A 113 9.67 2.78 12.45
CA LYS A 113 10.92 3.26 13.06
C LYS A 113 12.09 2.30 12.80
N LYS A 114 11.88 0.99 12.98
CA LYS A 114 12.91 -0.02 12.70
C LYS A 114 13.35 -0.02 11.23
N LEU A 115 12.43 0.21 10.28
CA LEU A 115 12.75 0.32 8.85
C LEU A 115 13.59 1.56 8.55
N TRP A 116 13.20 2.70 9.12
CA TRP A 116 13.90 3.97 8.91
C TRP A 116 15.32 3.91 9.47
N ASP A 117 15.47 3.41 10.70
CA ASP A 117 16.76 3.29 11.37
C ASP A 117 17.70 2.34 10.61
N SER A 118 17.16 1.25 10.02
CA SER A 118 17.95 0.29 9.22
C SER A 118 18.43 0.83 7.87
N ASN A 119 17.74 1.81 7.28
CA ASN A 119 18.13 2.43 6.00
C ASN A 119 18.96 3.71 6.18
N SER A 120 18.95 4.30 7.39
CA SER A 120 19.70 5.52 7.71
C SER A 120 21.22 5.32 7.77
N PHE A 121 21.71 4.08 7.66
CA PHE A 121 23.15 3.78 7.63
C PHE A 121 23.76 3.76 6.21
N ASN A 122 22.93 3.75 5.16
CA ASN A 122 23.39 3.64 3.76
C ASN A 122 23.21 4.93 2.93
N ALA A 123 22.80 6.04 3.55
CA ALA A 123 22.59 7.33 2.87
C ALA A 123 23.70 8.36 3.15
N SER A 124 24.83 7.94 3.71
CA SER A 124 25.96 8.80 4.12
C SER A 124 27.27 8.50 3.40
N HIS A 125 27.24 8.02 2.15
CA HIS A 125 28.43 7.90 1.30
C HIS A 125 28.10 8.31 -0.13
#